data_AF-A0A0A8UU49-F1
#
_entry.id   AF-A0A0A8UU49-F1
#
_cell.length_a   1.000
_cell.length_b   1.000
_cell.length_c   1.000
_cell.angle_alpha   90.00
_cell.angle_beta   90.00
_cell.angle_gamma   90.00
#
_symmetry.space_group_name_H-M   'P 1'
#
loop_
_entity.id
_entity.type
_entity.pdbx_description
1 polymer ?
#
loop_
_entity_poly.entity_id
_entity_poly.type
_entity_poly.pdbx_seq_one_letter_code
_entity_poly.pdbx_strand_id
1 'polypeptide(L)'
;MAESAYKKHYEVFLTDKYEKLALFAPKAENGSPLAQIPPQKKQELLELAEQEAKKHDYGFLATNKLLIEQEFSQQFATLKHRGLDSNEFHFYCYYCCTMLKLYYEIYEQEAKVKDYNELLAELNTFCLDGKIPKAAINLDGFFTKIGKQIAADLTELINTPKKLSKIRDKVALSNLNRIYWYFCRTTIKNTLILARDLKWLEKLGNVLGKEVNVDDIVHTLETPNGVLRFLSVGFFAVRFIMNAGMLLKHVLKPSPKEKQLDWTKRFTNEMYKRHATFLNDIVWGTVNCLTNYNEAFGISAPVAGWVVAGFMFFDVCLILWRRHLEEKEYLTKRSQYVNELEDLTSRLLGELSLDERKKLDLHYIVTKEQLDRLELSWKATSATYLFNATAAFLLMAGFSASMLFTPAVAVLGCYMLCTFAVAMYLSDGAYKEYKEKSLWLEHAQLLNKGEMAAYKEYKTARVDFILTLAKNAIMPTLFITTLAICWQAALVLAIAYVGTEIYRSYSKHTEEQKKVAEQEYPALTPC
;
A
#
# COMPACT_ATOMS: atom_id res chain seq x y z
N MET A 1 30.48 -8.12 0.30
CA MET A 1 29.91 -9.21 -0.53
C MET A 1 28.53 -8.86 -1.10
N ALA A 2 27.56 -8.41 -0.30
CA ALA A 2 26.23 -8.03 -0.82
C ALA A 2 26.26 -6.88 -1.85
N GLU A 3 27.09 -5.86 -1.63
CA GLU A 3 27.23 -4.70 -2.52
C GLU A 3 27.85 -5.05 -3.88
N SER A 4 28.81 -5.98 -3.92
CA SER A 4 29.45 -6.46 -5.15
C SER A 4 28.51 -7.35 -5.99
N ALA A 5 27.74 -8.23 -5.34
CA ALA A 5 26.71 -9.01 -6.03
C ALA A 5 25.60 -8.11 -6.59
N TYR A 6 25.20 -7.09 -5.82
CA TYR A 6 24.21 -6.12 -6.25
C TYR A 6 24.69 -5.33 -7.49
N LYS A 7 25.92 -4.79 -7.45
CA LYS A 7 26.50 -4.04 -8.58
C LYS A 7 26.54 -4.88 -9.87
N LYS A 8 26.86 -6.17 -9.77
CA LYS A 8 26.87 -7.08 -10.91
C LYS A 8 25.46 -7.30 -11.49
N HIS A 9 24.45 -7.53 -10.65
CA HIS A 9 23.07 -7.70 -11.12
C HIS A 9 22.53 -6.42 -11.75
N TYR A 10 22.90 -5.29 -11.17
CA TYR A 10 22.58 -3.96 -11.66
C TYR A 10 23.16 -3.69 -13.06
N GLU A 11 24.45 -3.96 -13.27
CA GLU A 11 25.08 -3.79 -14.58
C GLU A 11 24.38 -4.61 -15.66
N VAL A 12 24.03 -5.87 -15.35
CA VAL A 12 23.30 -6.75 -16.28
C VAL A 12 21.91 -6.18 -16.62
N PHE A 13 21.17 -5.64 -15.65
CA PHE A 13 19.86 -5.03 -15.90
C PHE A 13 19.96 -3.74 -16.73
N LEU A 14 20.98 -2.90 -16.48
CA LEU A 14 21.20 -1.71 -17.29
C LEU A 14 21.56 -2.04 -18.74
N THR A 15 22.47 -3.01 -18.94
CA THR A 15 22.83 -3.46 -20.29
C THR A 15 21.58 -3.91 -21.04
N ASP A 16 20.72 -4.71 -20.41
CA ASP A 16 19.43 -5.12 -20.97
C ASP A 16 18.54 -3.92 -21.32
N LYS A 17 18.36 -2.96 -20.39
CA LYS A 17 17.60 -1.72 -20.62
C LYS A 17 18.07 -0.99 -21.88
N TYR A 18 19.37 -0.72 -22.00
CA TYR A 18 19.90 0.05 -23.13
C TYR A 18 19.78 -0.73 -24.45
N GLU A 19 20.02 -2.04 -24.43
CA GLU A 19 19.82 -2.89 -25.59
C GLU A 19 18.37 -2.87 -26.07
N LYS A 20 17.39 -2.95 -25.15
CA LYS A 20 15.96 -2.91 -25.51
C LYS A 20 15.51 -1.54 -25.97
N LEU A 21 15.94 -0.46 -25.32
CA LEU A 21 15.64 0.90 -25.78
C LEU A 21 16.19 1.15 -27.19
N ALA A 22 17.41 0.67 -27.47
CA ALA A 22 17.99 0.76 -28.82
C ALA A 22 17.23 -0.11 -29.84
N LEU A 23 16.79 -1.31 -29.44
CA LEU A 23 16.02 -2.23 -30.27
C LEU A 23 14.64 -1.68 -30.65
N PHE A 24 13.96 -1.02 -29.71
CA PHE A 24 12.62 -0.46 -29.92
C PHE A 24 12.63 0.93 -30.54
N ALA A 25 13.80 1.57 -30.67
CA ALA A 25 13.92 2.85 -31.34
C ALA A 25 13.66 2.70 -32.84
N PRO A 26 12.78 3.55 -33.44
CA PRO A 26 12.55 3.50 -34.87
C PRO A 26 13.85 3.78 -35.63
N LYS A 27 14.18 2.88 -36.57
CA LYS A 27 15.23 3.12 -37.56
C LYS A 27 14.67 4.09 -38.59
N ALA A 28 15.36 5.21 -38.81
CA ALA A 28 15.02 6.17 -39.84
C ALA A 28 15.27 5.52 -41.21
N GLU A 29 14.22 5.06 -41.86
CA GLU A 29 14.28 4.74 -43.29
C GLU A 29 14.18 6.07 -44.05
N ASN A 30 15.26 6.42 -44.76
CA ASN A 30 15.31 7.52 -45.74
C ASN A 30 15.21 8.97 -45.20
N GLY A 31 15.90 9.30 -44.11
CA GLY A 31 16.23 10.71 -43.77
C GLY A 31 15.05 11.67 -43.54
N SER A 32 13.83 11.16 -43.40
CA SER A 32 12.63 11.95 -43.11
C SER A 32 12.45 12.07 -41.59
N PRO A 33 12.23 13.28 -41.05
CA PRO A 33 12.06 13.47 -39.62
C PRO A 33 10.75 12.81 -39.15
N LEU A 34 10.88 11.84 -38.22
CA LEU A 34 9.79 11.28 -37.40
C LEU A 34 8.46 11.08 -38.16
N ALA A 35 8.51 10.40 -39.31
CA ALA A 35 7.29 9.88 -39.92
C ALA A 35 6.60 8.91 -38.93
N GLN A 36 5.30 9.09 -38.72
CA GLN A 36 4.49 8.21 -37.88
C GLN A 36 4.75 6.75 -38.26
N ILE A 37 5.22 5.94 -37.30
CA ILE A 37 5.47 4.51 -37.54
C ILE A 37 4.16 3.90 -38.06
N PRO A 38 4.16 3.23 -39.23
CA PRO A 38 2.97 2.58 -39.75
C PRO A 38 2.37 1.61 -38.73
N PRO A 39 1.04 1.47 -38.65
CA PRO A 39 0.40 0.57 -37.67
C PRO A 39 0.95 -0.87 -37.68
N GLN A 40 1.29 -1.39 -38.87
CA GLN A 40 1.92 -2.71 -39.04
C GLN A 40 3.27 -2.80 -38.31
N LYS A 41 4.14 -1.79 -38.47
CA LYS A 41 5.45 -1.75 -37.82
C LYS A 41 5.34 -1.54 -36.30
N LYS A 42 4.28 -0.89 -35.82
CA LYS A 42 3.98 -0.82 -34.37
C LYS A 42 3.55 -2.19 -33.80
N GLN A 43 2.75 -2.94 -34.55
CA GLN A 43 2.34 -4.30 -34.18
C GLN A 43 3.56 -5.23 -34.11
N GLU A 44 4.45 -5.16 -35.10
CA GLU A 44 5.72 -5.90 -35.12
C GLU A 44 6.61 -5.58 -33.91
N LEU A 45 6.72 -4.30 -33.53
CA LEU A 45 7.47 -3.88 -32.34
C LEU A 45 6.84 -4.38 -31.03
N LEU A 46 5.51 -4.47 -30.96
CA LEU A 46 4.81 -5.01 -29.80
C LEU A 46 5.07 -6.51 -29.65
N GLU A 47 4.98 -7.26 -30.75
CA GLU A 47 5.32 -8.69 -30.80
C GLU A 47 6.79 -8.92 -30.45
N LEU A 48 7.68 -8.06 -30.96
CA LEU A 48 9.11 -8.09 -30.62
C LEU A 48 9.33 -7.86 -29.12
N ALA A 49 8.68 -6.86 -28.52
CA ALA A 49 8.79 -6.58 -27.09
C ALA A 49 8.30 -7.77 -26.25
N GLU A 50 7.22 -8.42 -26.65
CA GLU A 50 6.72 -9.63 -25.99
C GLU A 50 7.70 -10.81 -26.13
N GLN A 51 8.27 -11.02 -27.33
CA GLN A 51 9.25 -12.06 -27.58
C GLN A 51 10.53 -11.85 -26.77
N GLU A 52 11.06 -10.62 -26.74
CA GLU A 52 12.23 -10.28 -25.93
C GLU A 52 11.97 -10.52 -24.44
N ALA A 53 10.81 -10.11 -23.91
CA ALA A 53 10.45 -10.37 -22.51
C ALA A 53 10.43 -11.87 -22.18
N LYS A 54 9.96 -12.70 -23.12
CA LYS A 54 9.92 -14.18 -22.98
C LYS A 54 11.29 -14.85 -23.03
N LYS A 55 12.34 -14.16 -23.51
CA LYS A 55 13.72 -14.70 -23.51
C LYS A 55 14.33 -14.73 -22.11
N HIS A 56 13.85 -13.89 -21.19
CA HIS A 56 14.38 -13.85 -19.83
C HIS A 56 13.90 -15.06 -19.03
N ASP A 57 14.87 -15.75 -18.43
CA ASP A 57 14.60 -16.88 -17.56
C ASP A 57 14.07 -16.41 -16.18
N TYR A 58 13.57 -17.36 -15.39
CA TYR A 58 13.08 -17.03 -14.05
C TYR A 58 14.18 -16.50 -13.13
N GLY A 59 15.44 -16.91 -13.35
CA GLY A 59 16.58 -16.44 -12.58
C GLY A 59 16.79 -14.94 -12.71
N PHE A 60 16.74 -14.42 -13.93
CA PHE A 60 16.79 -13.00 -14.23
C PHE A 60 15.58 -12.28 -13.63
N LEU A 61 14.36 -12.76 -13.90
CA LEU A 61 13.12 -12.13 -13.44
C LEU A 61 13.05 -12.04 -11.91
N ALA A 62 13.38 -13.13 -11.20
CA ALA A 62 13.30 -13.16 -9.74
C ALA A 62 14.39 -12.32 -9.07
N THR A 63 15.57 -12.23 -9.68
CA THR A 63 16.68 -11.43 -9.15
C THR A 63 16.45 -9.92 -9.37
N ASN A 64 15.89 -9.55 -10.52
CA ASN A 64 15.68 -8.15 -10.90
C ASN A 64 14.25 -7.66 -10.66
N LYS A 65 13.38 -8.48 -10.05
CA LYS A 65 11.94 -8.19 -9.85
C LYS A 65 11.68 -6.77 -9.34
N LEU A 66 12.36 -6.37 -8.26
CA LEU A 66 12.18 -5.06 -7.65
C LEU A 66 12.60 -3.92 -8.60
N LEU A 67 13.73 -4.10 -9.30
CA LEU A 67 14.22 -3.12 -10.28
C LEU A 67 13.25 -2.97 -11.45
N ILE A 68 12.70 -4.09 -11.95
CA ILE A 68 11.70 -4.09 -13.02
C ILE A 68 10.41 -3.41 -12.54
N GLU A 69 9.94 -3.68 -11.31
CA GLU A 69 8.73 -3.05 -10.75
C GLU A 69 8.91 -1.53 -10.61
N GLN A 70 10.05 -1.08 -10.11
CA GLN A 70 10.37 0.33 -9.96
C GLN A 70 10.47 1.01 -11.33
N GLU A 71 11.23 0.42 -12.25
CA GLU A 71 11.42 0.95 -13.61
C GLU A 71 10.08 1.05 -14.35
N PHE A 72 9.27 -0.01 -14.31
CA PHE A 72 7.93 0.00 -14.90
C PHE A 72 7.06 1.11 -14.30
N SER A 73 6.96 1.17 -12.97
CA SER A 73 6.07 2.12 -12.29
C SER A 73 6.47 3.57 -12.57
N GLN A 74 7.77 3.86 -12.59
CA GLN A 74 8.31 5.19 -12.84
C GLN A 74 8.18 5.58 -14.31
N GLN A 75 8.55 4.68 -15.23
CA GLN A 75 8.41 4.91 -16.67
C GLN A 75 6.94 5.13 -17.05
N PHE A 76 6.04 4.27 -16.57
CA PHE A 76 4.61 4.37 -16.85
C PHE A 76 4.02 5.68 -16.34
N ALA A 77 4.36 6.10 -15.13
CA ALA A 77 3.91 7.38 -14.57
C ALA A 77 4.45 8.58 -15.35
N THR A 78 5.72 8.54 -15.78
CA THR A 78 6.34 9.59 -16.61
C THR A 78 5.65 9.70 -17.97
N LEU A 79 5.43 8.56 -18.64
CA LEU A 79 4.71 8.50 -19.92
C LEU A 79 3.29 9.05 -19.79
N LYS A 80 2.56 8.66 -18.73
CA LYS A 80 1.21 9.15 -18.46
C LYS A 80 1.14 10.67 -18.27
N HIS A 81 2.13 11.24 -17.60
CA HIS A 81 2.14 12.66 -17.28
C HIS A 81 2.53 13.56 -18.46
N ARG A 82 3.53 13.16 -19.24
CA ARG A 82 3.99 13.98 -20.37
C ARG A 82 3.19 13.78 -21.65
N GLY A 83 2.57 12.62 -21.84
CA GLY A 83 2.06 12.22 -23.15
C GLY A 83 3.19 12.22 -24.20
N LEU A 84 4.39 11.74 -23.81
CA LEU A 84 5.52 11.63 -24.75
C LEU A 84 5.14 10.74 -25.92
N ASP A 85 5.34 11.20 -27.15
CA ASP A 85 5.16 10.39 -28.37
C ASP A 85 6.48 9.70 -28.75
N SER A 86 7.09 9.00 -27.80
CA SER A 86 8.32 8.25 -28.04
C SER A 86 8.03 6.75 -27.94
N ASN A 87 8.05 6.13 -29.11
CA ASN A 87 7.71 4.74 -29.30
C ASN A 87 8.63 3.81 -28.48
N GLU A 88 9.94 4.10 -28.41
CA GLU A 88 10.89 3.25 -27.67
C GLU A 88 10.53 3.10 -26.19
N PHE A 89 10.11 4.19 -25.53
CA PHE A 89 9.73 4.15 -24.12
C PHE A 89 8.39 3.46 -23.89
N HIS A 90 7.45 3.55 -24.85
CA HIS A 90 6.18 2.83 -24.79
C HIS A 90 6.40 1.32 -24.86
N PHE A 91 7.15 0.86 -25.86
CA PHE A 91 7.47 -0.55 -26.02
C PHE A 91 8.35 -1.07 -24.89
N TYR A 92 9.27 -0.26 -24.36
CA TYR A 92 10.04 -0.63 -23.17
C TYR A 92 9.16 -0.77 -21.91
N CYS A 93 8.16 0.10 -21.74
CA CYS A 93 7.19 -0.03 -20.65
C CYS A 93 6.35 -1.31 -20.80
N TYR A 94 5.92 -1.63 -22.02
CA TYR A 94 5.22 -2.89 -22.36
C TYR A 94 6.09 -4.13 -22.06
N TYR A 95 7.36 -4.08 -22.45
CA TYR A 95 8.37 -5.11 -22.18
C TYR A 95 8.52 -5.38 -20.67
N CYS A 96 8.70 -4.33 -19.85
CA CYS A 96 8.78 -4.45 -18.39
C CYS A 96 7.49 -5.03 -17.78
N CYS A 97 6.32 -4.58 -18.26
CA CYS A 97 5.02 -5.10 -17.82
C CYS A 97 4.88 -6.61 -18.12
N THR A 98 5.33 -7.04 -19.30
CA THR A 98 5.34 -8.44 -19.72
C THR A 98 6.27 -9.29 -18.85
N MET A 99 7.47 -8.79 -18.53
CA MET A 99 8.39 -9.47 -17.61
C MET A 99 7.77 -9.68 -16.22
N LEU A 100 7.07 -8.68 -15.69
CA LEU A 100 6.37 -8.78 -14.40
C LEU A 100 5.24 -9.79 -14.44
N LYS A 101 4.43 -9.78 -15.52
CA LYS A 101 3.41 -10.81 -15.74
C LYS A 101 4.03 -12.21 -15.73
N LEU A 102 5.09 -12.44 -16.52
CA LEU A 102 5.77 -13.73 -16.59
C LEU A 102 6.28 -14.18 -15.22
N TYR A 103 6.87 -13.26 -14.44
CA TYR A 103 7.28 -13.55 -13.07
C TYR A 103 6.10 -14.04 -12.22
N TYR A 104 4.98 -13.32 -12.24
CA TYR A 104 3.81 -13.65 -11.42
C TYR A 104 3.04 -14.90 -11.90
N GLU A 105 3.10 -15.23 -13.19
CA GLU A 105 2.62 -16.50 -13.73
C GLU A 105 3.43 -17.67 -13.19
N ILE A 106 4.76 -17.56 -13.19
CA ILE A 106 5.65 -18.60 -12.65
C ILE A 106 5.46 -18.76 -11.14
N TYR A 107 5.20 -17.66 -10.44
CA TYR A 107 4.99 -17.63 -9.01
C TYR A 107 3.53 -17.94 -8.61
N GLU A 108 2.67 -18.32 -9.57
CA GLU A 108 1.27 -18.72 -9.39
C GLU A 108 0.40 -17.67 -8.67
N GLN A 109 0.63 -16.38 -8.94
CA GLN A 109 -0.17 -15.28 -8.39
C GLN A 109 -1.21 -14.76 -9.38
N GLU A 110 -2.30 -15.51 -9.56
CA GLU A 110 -3.39 -15.19 -10.51
C GLU A 110 -3.91 -13.75 -10.42
N ALA A 111 -4.03 -13.20 -9.21
CA ALA A 111 -4.52 -11.83 -9.01
C ALA A 111 -3.58 -10.81 -9.68
N LYS A 112 -2.27 -10.95 -9.44
CA LYS A 112 -1.27 -10.09 -10.08
C LYS A 112 -1.22 -10.30 -11.58
N VAL A 113 -1.32 -11.55 -12.05
CA VAL A 113 -1.38 -11.84 -13.49
C VAL A 113 -2.58 -11.14 -14.14
N LYS A 114 -3.74 -11.12 -13.46
CA LYS A 114 -4.91 -10.38 -13.93
C LYS A 114 -4.64 -8.87 -13.98
N ASP A 115 -4.10 -8.28 -12.92
CA ASP A 115 -3.75 -6.86 -12.87
C ASP A 115 -2.80 -6.48 -14.03
N TYR A 116 -1.77 -7.29 -14.28
CA TYR A 116 -0.83 -7.03 -15.39
C TYR A 116 -1.44 -7.30 -16.76
N ASN A 117 -2.39 -8.22 -16.91
CA ASN A 117 -3.13 -8.38 -18.17
C ASN A 117 -3.99 -7.15 -18.48
N GLU A 118 -4.64 -6.57 -17.47
CA GLU A 118 -5.39 -5.32 -17.62
C GLU A 118 -4.46 -4.16 -18.00
N LEU A 119 -3.30 -4.04 -17.34
CA LEU A 119 -2.27 -3.05 -17.68
C LEU A 119 -1.68 -3.26 -19.08
N LEU A 120 -1.45 -4.51 -19.51
CA LEU A 120 -0.97 -4.81 -20.86
C LEU A 120 -2.02 -4.46 -21.93
N ALA A 121 -3.31 -4.62 -21.64
CA ALA A 121 -4.37 -4.17 -22.54
C ALA A 121 -4.40 -2.63 -22.68
N GLU A 122 -4.24 -1.92 -21.57
CA GLU A 122 -4.07 -0.46 -21.55
C GLU A 122 -2.83 -0.03 -22.35
N LEU A 123 -1.68 -0.67 -22.12
CA LEU A 123 -0.42 -0.37 -22.81
C LEU A 123 -0.45 -0.75 -24.28
N ASN A 124 -1.15 -1.82 -24.67
CA ASN A 124 -1.30 -2.21 -26.08
C ASN A 124 -2.00 -1.10 -26.86
N THR A 125 -3.14 -0.63 -26.33
CA THR A 125 -3.87 0.53 -26.88
C THR A 125 -2.96 1.74 -26.95
N PHE A 126 -2.18 2.00 -25.89
CA PHE A 126 -1.26 3.13 -25.84
C PHE A 126 -0.15 3.06 -26.89
N CYS A 127 0.45 1.88 -27.09
CA CYS A 127 1.51 1.67 -28.08
C CYS A 127 0.99 1.82 -29.51
N LEU A 128 -0.19 1.26 -29.82
CA LEU A 128 -0.75 1.27 -31.16
C LEU A 128 -1.33 2.65 -31.53
N ASP A 129 -2.18 3.22 -30.67
CA ASP A 129 -2.95 4.42 -30.98
C ASP A 129 -2.24 5.73 -30.59
N GLY A 130 -1.11 5.64 -29.87
CA GLY A 130 -0.35 6.80 -29.38
C GLY A 130 -1.11 7.64 -28.34
N LYS A 131 -2.27 7.16 -27.88
CA LYS A 131 -3.12 7.80 -26.88
C LYS A 131 -3.23 6.89 -25.69
N ILE A 132 -2.95 7.42 -24.50
CA ILE A 132 -3.28 6.71 -23.26
C ILE A 132 -4.79 6.48 -23.35
N PRO A 133 -5.30 5.24 -23.28
CA PRO A 133 -6.73 5.04 -23.26
C PRO A 133 -7.26 5.84 -22.08
N LYS A 134 -8.07 6.87 -22.37
CA LYS A 134 -8.81 7.58 -21.33
C LYS A 134 -9.55 6.49 -20.58
N ALA A 135 -9.40 6.46 -19.25
CA ALA A 135 -10.07 5.46 -18.41
C ALA A 135 -11.50 5.32 -18.93
N ALA A 136 -11.83 4.14 -19.48
CA ALA A 136 -13.08 3.96 -20.20
C ALA A 136 -14.19 4.53 -19.31
N ILE A 137 -15.03 5.42 -19.86
CA ILE A 137 -16.22 5.86 -19.15
C ILE A 137 -16.97 4.57 -18.87
N ASN A 138 -16.86 4.11 -17.63
CA ASN A 138 -17.57 2.94 -17.22
C ASN A 138 -19.02 3.40 -17.13
N LEU A 139 -19.74 3.24 -18.25
CA LEU A 139 -21.15 3.56 -18.43
C LEU A 139 -22.04 2.70 -17.53
N ASP A 140 -21.45 1.73 -16.83
CA ASP A 140 -22.08 1.07 -15.70
C ASP A 140 -22.59 2.12 -14.71
N GLY A 141 -23.91 2.16 -14.51
CA GLY A 141 -24.51 2.93 -13.43
C GLY A 141 -23.87 2.56 -12.09
N PHE A 142 -23.76 3.51 -11.16
CA PHE A 142 -23.11 3.31 -9.86
C PHE A 142 -23.58 2.04 -9.13
N PHE A 143 -24.88 1.73 -9.16
CA PHE A 143 -25.43 0.52 -8.55
C PHE A 143 -25.00 -0.77 -9.26
N THR A 144 -24.76 -0.73 -10.57
CA THR A 144 -24.17 -1.85 -11.32
C THR A 144 -22.71 -2.05 -10.92
N LYS A 145 -21.94 -0.97 -10.74
CA LYS A 145 -20.55 -1.03 -10.25
C LYS A 145 -20.48 -1.58 -8.82
N ILE A 146 -21.34 -1.10 -7.92
CA ILE A 146 -21.50 -1.67 -6.57
C ILE A 146 -21.91 -3.14 -6.64
N GLY A 147 -22.90 -3.50 -7.46
CA GLY A 147 -23.36 -4.87 -7.60
C GLY A 147 -22.26 -5.81 -8.09
N LYS A 148 -21.48 -5.39 -9.10
CA LYS A 148 -20.31 -6.11 -9.60
C LYS A 148 -19.22 -6.21 -8.54
N GLN A 149 -18.97 -5.14 -7.79
CA GLN A 149 -17.95 -5.13 -6.74
C GLN A 149 -18.35 -6.00 -5.54
N ILE A 150 -19.60 -5.94 -5.08
CA ILE A 150 -20.14 -6.83 -4.05
C ILE A 150 -20.10 -8.29 -4.53
N ALA A 151 -20.52 -8.57 -5.77
CA ALA A 151 -20.47 -9.92 -6.32
C ALA A 151 -19.02 -10.43 -6.43
N ALA A 152 -18.09 -9.56 -6.84
CA ALA A 152 -16.67 -9.87 -6.88
C ALA A 152 -16.10 -10.11 -5.47
N ASP A 153 -16.44 -9.27 -4.51
CA ASP A 153 -16.02 -9.37 -3.10
C ASP A 153 -16.62 -10.62 -2.43
N LEU A 154 -17.86 -10.98 -2.75
CA LEU A 154 -18.52 -12.19 -2.24
C LEU A 154 -17.92 -13.44 -2.86
N THR A 155 -17.72 -13.44 -4.19
CA THR A 155 -17.01 -14.50 -4.91
C THR A 155 -15.58 -14.63 -4.39
N GLU A 156 -14.93 -13.52 -4.09
CA GLU A 156 -13.61 -13.47 -3.46
C GLU A 156 -13.65 -14.00 -2.03
N LEU A 157 -14.69 -13.70 -1.25
CA LEU A 157 -14.86 -14.21 0.11
C LEU A 157 -15.06 -15.73 0.11
N ILE A 158 -15.85 -16.24 -0.83
CA ILE A 158 -16.07 -17.67 -1.07
C ILE A 158 -14.78 -18.35 -1.56
N ASN A 159 -13.98 -17.68 -2.39
CA ASN A 159 -12.70 -18.20 -2.88
C ASN A 159 -11.51 -17.88 -1.95
N THR A 160 -11.72 -17.10 -0.88
CA THR A 160 -10.67 -16.73 0.08
C THR A 160 -10.01 -17.97 0.69
N PRO A 161 -10.74 -19.03 1.12
CA PRO A 161 -10.13 -20.26 1.62
C PRO A 161 -9.15 -20.94 0.65
N LYS A 162 -9.30 -20.68 -0.67
CA LYS A 162 -8.43 -21.25 -1.72
C LYS A 162 -7.19 -20.39 -1.99
N LYS A 163 -7.10 -19.17 -1.46
CA LYS A 163 -6.01 -18.21 -1.74
C LYS A 163 -5.28 -17.83 -0.45
N LEU A 164 -4.16 -18.52 -0.19
CA LEU A 164 -3.34 -18.39 1.02
C LEU A 164 -2.89 -16.94 1.29
N SER A 165 -2.50 -16.18 0.26
CA SER A 165 -2.10 -14.77 0.42
C SER A 165 -3.23 -13.88 0.95
N LYS A 166 -4.47 -14.08 0.48
CA LYS A 166 -5.64 -13.30 0.90
C LYS A 166 -6.07 -13.61 2.33
N ILE A 167 -6.03 -14.89 2.72
CA ILE A 167 -6.27 -15.28 4.12
C ILE A 167 -5.25 -14.58 5.03
N ARG A 168 -3.98 -14.50 4.63
CA ARG A 168 -2.90 -13.93 5.42
C ARG A 168 -3.16 -12.44 5.68
N ASP A 169 -3.57 -11.73 4.63
CA ASP A 169 -3.84 -10.28 4.72
C ASP A 169 -5.10 -10.02 5.58
N LYS A 170 -6.14 -10.87 5.46
CA LYS A 170 -7.32 -10.80 6.34
C LYS A 170 -6.99 -11.13 7.80
N VAL A 171 -6.09 -12.07 8.06
CA VAL A 171 -5.62 -12.41 9.42
C VAL A 171 -4.87 -11.23 10.02
N ALA A 172 -3.99 -10.58 9.25
CA ALA A 172 -3.27 -9.38 9.70
C ALA A 172 -4.23 -8.23 10.05
N LEU A 173 -5.21 -7.96 9.18
CA LEU A 173 -6.24 -6.94 9.42
C LEU A 173 -7.11 -7.30 10.64
N SER A 174 -7.49 -8.57 10.79
CA SER A 174 -8.28 -9.05 11.93
C SER A 174 -7.53 -8.88 13.25
N ASN A 175 -6.21 -9.09 13.26
CA ASN A 175 -5.40 -8.83 14.44
C ASN A 175 -5.33 -7.34 14.79
N LEU A 176 -5.22 -6.45 13.79
CA LEU A 176 -5.28 -5.00 14.02
C LEU A 176 -6.65 -4.60 14.60
N ASN A 177 -7.75 -5.12 14.04
CA ASN A 177 -9.10 -4.89 14.56
C ASN A 177 -9.29 -5.43 15.99
N ARG A 178 -8.67 -6.56 16.33
CA ARG A 178 -8.67 -7.12 17.68
C ARG A 178 -7.98 -6.18 18.68
N ILE A 179 -6.79 -5.68 18.33
CA ILE A 179 -6.05 -4.70 19.15
C ILE A 179 -6.91 -3.44 19.30
N TYR A 180 -7.53 -2.99 18.22
CA TYR A 180 -8.37 -1.82 18.23
C TYR A 180 -9.58 -1.96 19.16
N TRP A 181 -10.30 -3.09 19.04
CA TRP A 181 -11.41 -3.44 19.92
C TRP A 181 -11.00 -3.41 21.39
N TYR A 182 -9.83 -3.99 21.71
CA TYR A 182 -9.31 -4.01 23.08
C TYR A 182 -9.18 -2.59 23.65
N PHE A 183 -8.59 -1.66 22.90
CA PHE A 183 -8.39 -0.28 23.37
C PHE A 183 -9.67 0.54 23.40
N CYS A 184 -10.54 0.43 22.39
CA CYS A 184 -11.86 1.08 22.42
C CYS A 184 -12.66 0.60 23.62
N ARG A 185 -12.78 -0.71 23.81
CA ARG A 185 -13.51 -1.30 24.92
C ARG A 185 -12.94 -0.85 26.27
N THR A 186 -11.62 -0.89 26.43
CA THR A 186 -10.98 -0.50 27.68
C THR A 186 -11.17 0.99 27.96
N THR A 187 -11.16 1.83 26.92
CA THR A 187 -11.52 3.25 27.02
C THR A 187 -12.96 3.40 27.50
N ILE A 188 -13.92 2.73 26.85
CA ILE A 188 -15.35 2.81 27.21
C ILE A 188 -15.60 2.34 28.64
N LYS A 189 -15.02 1.18 29.03
CA LYS A 189 -15.12 0.65 30.39
C LYS A 189 -14.64 1.68 31.41
N ASN A 190 -13.46 2.25 31.22
CA ASN A 190 -12.92 3.23 32.16
C ASN A 190 -13.71 4.54 32.17
N THR A 191 -14.24 4.98 31.02
CA THR A 191 -15.17 6.12 30.95
C THR A 191 -16.45 5.87 31.75
N LEU A 192 -17.06 4.69 31.61
CA LEU A 192 -18.29 4.34 32.32
C LEU A 192 -18.07 4.25 33.84
N ILE A 193 -16.97 3.64 34.26
CA ILE A 193 -16.58 3.56 35.69
C ILE A 193 -16.37 4.98 36.23
N LEU A 194 -15.60 5.82 35.54
CA LEU A 194 -15.39 7.21 35.96
C LEU A 194 -16.70 8.00 35.99
N ALA A 195 -17.57 7.84 35.00
CA ALA A 195 -18.86 8.54 34.94
C ALA A 195 -19.81 8.11 36.08
N ARG A 196 -19.74 6.83 36.49
CA ARG A 196 -20.41 6.33 37.70
C ARG A 196 -19.84 6.98 38.96
N ASP A 197 -18.52 6.96 39.11
CA ASP A 197 -17.85 7.49 40.30
C ASP A 197 -18.06 9.01 40.46
N LEU A 198 -18.21 9.74 39.34
CA LEU A 198 -18.57 11.17 39.29
C LEU A 198 -20.08 11.45 39.38
N LYS A 199 -20.92 10.41 39.52
CA LYS A 199 -22.39 10.48 39.55
C LYS A 199 -23.00 11.17 38.32
N TRP A 200 -22.30 11.17 37.19
CA TRP A 200 -22.82 11.74 35.94
C TRP A 200 -23.95 10.90 35.39
N LEU A 201 -23.85 9.57 35.51
CA LEU A 201 -24.85 8.64 35.01
C LEU A 201 -26.15 8.68 35.80
N GLU A 202 -26.11 8.93 37.11
CA GLU A 202 -27.30 9.18 37.93
C GLU A 202 -28.04 10.45 37.48
N LYS A 203 -27.30 11.54 37.21
CA LYS A 203 -27.88 12.78 36.68
C LYS A 203 -28.50 12.59 35.30
N LEU A 204 -27.84 11.82 34.43
CA LEU A 204 -28.32 11.52 33.08
C LEU A 204 -29.54 10.58 33.11
N GLY A 205 -29.55 9.59 34.01
CA GLY A 205 -30.68 8.69 34.25
C GLY A 205 -31.90 9.41 34.81
N ASN A 206 -31.71 10.39 35.69
CA ASN A 206 -32.79 11.25 36.19
C ASN A 206 -33.43 12.12 35.09
N VAL A 207 -32.65 12.51 34.06
CA VAL A 207 -33.16 13.27 32.91
C VAL A 207 -33.86 12.36 31.89
N LEU A 208 -33.38 11.12 31.71
CA LEU A 208 -33.90 10.18 30.72
C LEU A 208 -34.96 9.20 31.27
N GLY A 209 -35.25 9.23 32.57
CA GLY A 209 -36.21 8.34 33.23
C GLY A 209 -35.84 6.86 33.21
N LYS A 210 -34.55 6.53 33.05
CA LYS A 210 -34.01 5.17 33.05
C LYS A 210 -32.69 5.10 33.80
N GLU A 211 -32.58 4.13 34.71
CA GLU A 211 -31.31 3.80 35.35
C GLU A 211 -30.40 3.06 34.36
N VAL A 212 -29.16 3.54 34.22
CA VAL A 212 -28.15 2.92 33.37
C VAL A 212 -27.33 1.97 34.25
N ASN A 213 -27.52 0.66 34.09
CA ASN A 213 -26.72 -0.34 34.81
C ASN A 213 -25.32 -0.46 34.17
N VAL A 214 -24.34 0.21 34.78
CA VAL A 214 -22.95 0.21 34.31
C VAL A 214 -22.33 -1.17 34.36
N ASP A 215 -22.64 -1.96 35.39
CA ASP A 215 -22.00 -3.25 35.60
C ASP A 215 -22.44 -4.27 34.54
N ASP A 216 -23.70 -4.23 34.13
CA ASP A 216 -24.23 -5.06 33.02
C ASP A 216 -23.57 -4.69 31.68
N ILE A 217 -23.39 -3.38 31.42
CA ILE A 217 -22.72 -2.89 30.21
C ILE A 217 -21.26 -3.33 30.20
N VAL A 218 -20.55 -3.20 31.33
CA VAL A 218 -19.16 -3.64 31.47
C VAL A 218 -19.04 -5.15 31.29
N HIS A 219 -19.93 -5.94 31.89
CA HIS A 219 -19.95 -7.40 31.73
C HIS A 219 -20.16 -7.80 30.25
N THR A 220 -21.10 -7.14 29.58
CA THR A 220 -21.37 -7.35 28.14
C THR A 220 -20.13 -7.04 27.30
N LEU A 221 -19.43 -5.94 27.60
CA LEU A 221 -18.18 -5.56 26.93
C LEU A 221 -17.04 -6.57 27.18
N GLU A 222 -17.02 -7.24 28.32
CA GLU A 222 -15.98 -8.21 28.70
C GLU A 222 -16.23 -9.63 28.22
N THR A 223 -17.47 -9.98 27.86
CA THR A 223 -17.86 -11.32 27.39
C THR A 223 -16.95 -11.88 26.28
N PRO A 224 -16.48 -11.10 25.28
CA PRO A 224 -15.60 -11.61 24.22
C PRO A 224 -14.15 -11.89 24.66
N ASN A 225 -13.75 -11.63 25.92
CA ASN A 225 -12.36 -11.71 26.37
C ASN A 225 -11.68 -13.04 26.08
N GLY A 226 -12.34 -14.16 26.35
CA GLY A 226 -11.78 -15.49 26.09
C GLY A 226 -11.43 -15.69 24.61
N VAL A 227 -12.33 -15.28 23.72
CA VAL A 227 -12.12 -15.32 22.27
C VAL A 227 -10.98 -14.39 21.86
N LEU A 228 -10.95 -13.15 22.37
CA LEU A 228 -9.90 -12.18 22.04
C LEU A 228 -8.50 -12.63 22.52
N ARG A 229 -8.41 -13.31 23.67
CA ARG A 229 -7.18 -13.92 24.17
C ARG A 229 -6.72 -15.05 23.25
N PHE A 230 -7.61 -15.95 22.85
CA PHE A 230 -7.27 -17.01 21.89
C PHE A 230 -6.81 -16.45 20.54
N LEU A 231 -7.57 -15.51 19.97
CA LEU A 231 -7.25 -14.87 18.69
C LEU A 231 -5.93 -14.10 18.73
N SER A 232 -5.52 -13.60 19.91
CA SER A 232 -4.25 -12.90 20.09
C SER A 232 -3.03 -13.74 19.74
N VAL A 233 -3.10 -15.05 19.97
CA VAL A 233 -2.04 -16.01 19.65
C VAL A 233 -2.32 -16.64 18.29
N GLY A 234 -3.58 -17.04 18.08
CA GLY A 234 -4.04 -17.72 16.87
C GLY A 234 -3.73 -16.94 15.59
N PHE A 235 -3.93 -15.62 15.55
CA PHE A 235 -3.64 -14.83 14.36
C PHE A 235 -2.16 -14.82 13.98
N PHE A 236 -1.25 -14.65 14.94
CA PHE A 236 0.19 -14.69 14.67
C PHE A 236 0.66 -16.11 14.31
N ALA A 237 0.14 -17.14 14.99
CA ALA A 237 0.46 -18.53 14.69
C ALA A 237 0.01 -18.94 13.28
N VAL A 238 -1.23 -18.60 12.90
CA VAL A 238 -1.74 -18.86 11.55
C VAL A 238 -0.92 -18.10 10.52
N ARG A 239 -0.65 -16.79 10.72
CA ARG A 239 0.16 -15.99 9.79
C ARG A 239 1.58 -16.55 9.64
N PHE A 240 2.20 -17.01 10.74
CA PHE A 240 3.49 -17.68 10.73
C PHE A 240 3.46 -18.97 9.88
N ILE A 241 2.53 -19.88 10.17
CA ILE A 241 2.39 -21.16 9.47
C ILE A 241 2.17 -20.94 7.98
N MET A 242 1.37 -19.94 7.60
CA MET A 242 1.11 -19.61 6.20
C MET A 242 2.36 -19.08 5.50
N ASN A 243 3.10 -18.17 6.13
CA ASN A 243 4.36 -17.65 5.57
C ASN A 243 5.43 -18.75 5.48
N ALA A 244 5.52 -19.62 6.49
CA ALA A 244 6.41 -20.77 6.49
C ALA A 244 6.02 -21.78 5.43
N GLY A 245 4.73 -22.07 5.27
CA GLY A 245 4.20 -22.95 4.22
C GLY A 245 4.48 -22.43 2.81
N MET A 246 4.34 -21.12 2.58
CA MET A 246 4.74 -20.50 1.31
C MET A 246 6.24 -20.64 1.05
N LEU A 247 7.06 -20.36 2.06
CA LEU A 247 8.51 -20.53 1.95
C LEU A 247 8.83 -22.00 1.62
N LEU A 248 8.32 -22.95 2.38
CA LEU A 248 8.56 -24.38 2.14
C LEU A 248 8.05 -24.81 0.75
N LYS A 249 6.91 -24.30 0.29
CA LYS A 249 6.40 -24.55 -1.08
C LYS A 249 7.44 -24.14 -2.13
N HIS A 250 7.84 -22.87 -2.14
CA HIS A 250 8.72 -22.34 -3.19
C HIS A 250 10.15 -22.85 -3.10
N VAL A 251 10.57 -23.34 -1.94
CA VAL A 251 11.93 -23.83 -1.75
C VAL A 251 11.98 -25.37 -1.99
N LEU A 252 11.10 -26.18 -1.36
CA LEU A 252 11.08 -27.68 -1.44
C LEU A 252 10.26 -28.26 -2.58
N LYS A 253 9.18 -27.60 -2.98
CA LYS A 253 8.34 -28.05 -4.10
C LYS A 253 8.23 -26.94 -5.16
N PRO A 254 9.37 -26.43 -5.67
CA PRO A 254 9.38 -25.38 -6.67
C PRO A 254 8.75 -25.87 -7.97
N SER A 255 8.12 -24.96 -8.69
CA SER A 255 7.67 -25.22 -10.06
C SER A 255 8.87 -25.55 -10.97
N PRO A 256 8.66 -26.21 -12.13
CA PRO A 256 9.75 -26.51 -13.06
C PRO A 256 10.56 -25.28 -13.49
N LYS A 257 9.91 -24.12 -13.60
CA LYS A 257 10.58 -22.86 -13.94
C LYS A 257 11.34 -22.27 -12.74
N GLU A 258 10.83 -22.41 -11.52
CA GLU A 258 11.55 -22.03 -10.29
C GLU A 258 12.81 -22.88 -10.03
N LYS A 259 12.86 -24.11 -10.57
CA LYS A 259 14.04 -24.99 -10.50
C LYS A 259 15.29 -24.44 -11.21
N GLN A 260 15.14 -23.40 -12.04
CA GLN A 260 16.26 -22.71 -12.68
C GLN A 260 17.17 -21.98 -11.66
N LEU A 261 16.63 -21.61 -10.49
CA LEU A 261 17.42 -21.05 -9.41
C LEU A 261 17.94 -22.15 -8.46
N ASP A 262 19.13 -21.95 -7.91
CA ASP A 262 19.61 -22.81 -6.82
C ASP A 262 18.70 -22.72 -5.59
N TRP A 263 18.59 -23.82 -4.86
CA TRP A 263 17.83 -23.92 -3.62
C TRP A 263 18.20 -22.80 -2.63
N THR A 264 19.49 -22.51 -2.46
CA THR A 264 19.98 -21.52 -1.50
C THR A 264 19.54 -20.10 -1.87
N LYS A 265 19.53 -19.81 -3.18
CA LYS A 265 19.04 -18.54 -3.72
C LYS A 265 17.53 -18.41 -3.54
N ARG A 266 16.77 -19.49 -3.82
CA ARG A 266 15.31 -19.51 -3.55
C ARG A 266 15.01 -19.25 -2.09
N PHE A 267 15.70 -19.95 -1.18
CA PHE A 267 15.51 -19.78 0.26
C PHE A 267 15.81 -18.34 0.69
N THR A 268 16.95 -17.79 0.28
CA THR A 268 17.34 -16.41 0.59
C THR A 268 16.32 -15.40 0.06
N ASN A 269 15.85 -15.56 -1.18
CA ASN A 269 14.84 -14.68 -1.77
C ASN A 269 13.49 -14.77 -1.02
N GLU A 270 13.06 -15.98 -0.67
CA GLU A 270 11.80 -16.19 0.05
C GLU A 270 11.85 -15.70 1.50
N MET A 271 13.01 -15.82 2.16
CA MET A 271 13.29 -15.23 3.46
C MET A 271 13.33 -13.72 3.40
N TYR A 272 14.04 -13.14 2.43
CA TYR A 272 14.12 -11.68 2.27
C TYR A 272 12.74 -11.05 2.10
N LYS A 273 11.83 -11.69 1.36
CA LYS A 273 10.43 -11.22 1.23
C LYS A 273 9.63 -11.22 2.54
N ARG A 274 9.99 -12.07 3.52
CA ARG A 274 9.11 -12.38 4.68
C ARG A 274 9.76 -12.17 6.05
N HIS A 275 11.06 -11.91 6.12
CA HIS A 275 11.82 -11.86 7.38
C HIS A 275 11.20 -10.91 8.42
N ALA A 276 10.79 -9.71 8.00
CA ALA A 276 10.19 -8.75 8.91
C ALA A 276 8.79 -9.18 9.41
N THR A 277 8.08 -10.02 8.66
CA THR A 277 6.79 -10.59 9.07
C THR A 277 7.00 -11.80 9.98
N PHE A 278 7.95 -12.68 9.65
CA PHE A 278 8.33 -13.79 10.52
C PHE A 278 8.80 -13.32 11.89
N LEU A 279 9.64 -12.29 11.94
CA LEU A 279 10.12 -11.73 13.19
C LEU A 279 8.94 -11.20 14.03
N ASN A 280 8.02 -10.46 13.40
CA ASN A 280 6.81 -9.95 14.08
C ASN A 280 5.92 -11.09 14.57
N ASP A 281 5.72 -12.13 13.76
CA ASP A 281 4.91 -13.31 14.10
C ASP A 281 5.46 -14.10 15.28
N ILE A 282 6.76 -14.39 15.27
CA ILE A 282 7.43 -15.14 16.34
C ILE A 282 7.38 -14.34 17.64
N VAL A 283 7.75 -13.06 17.59
CA VAL A 283 7.81 -12.20 18.77
C VAL A 283 6.42 -12.06 19.39
N TRP A 284 5.42 -11.62 18.62
CA TRP A 284 4.09 -11.37 19.18
C TRP A 284 3.30 -12.65 19.46
N GLY A 285 3.50 -13.71 18.69
CA GLY A 285 2.92 -15.02 19.01
C GLY A 285 3.41 -15.53 20.36
N THR A 286 4.72 -15.41 20.62
CA THR A 286 5.33 -15.82 21.90
C THR A 286 4.92 -14.91 23.05
N VAL A 287 5.03 -13.58 22.86
CA VAL A 287 4.68 -12.60 23.89
C VAL A 287 3.22 -12.72 24.28
N ASN A 288 2.29 -12.77 23.31
CA ASN A 288 0.87 -12.92 23.62
C ASN A 288 0.55 -14.27 24.28
N CYS A 289 1.26 -15.35 23.93
CA CYS A 289 1.09 -16.63 24.60
C CYS A 289 1.47 -16.52 26.07
N LEU A 290 2.66 -15.96 26.37
CA LEU A 290 3.14 -15.82 27.74
C LEU A 290 2.30 -14.84 28.56
N THR A 291 1.83 -13.74 27.96
CA THR A 291 1.16 -12.66 28.70
C THR A 291 -0.35 -12.82 28.80
N ASN A 292 -1.03 -13.42 27.82
CA ASN A 292 -2.48 -13.68 27.91
C ASN A 292 -2.82 -14.99 28.63
N TYR A 293 -1.87 -15.91 28.73
CA TYR A 293 -1.97 -17.15 29.53
C TYR A 293 -0.98 -17.11 30.70
N ASN A 294 -0.72 -15.92 31.23
CA ASN A 294 0.25 -15.66 32.30
C ASN A 294 0.06 -16.55 33.53
N GLU A 295 -1.20 -16.86 33.89
CA GLU A 295 -1.53 -17.80 34.98
C GLU A 295 -0.96 -19.20 34.74
N ALA A 296 -1.02 -19.71 33.50
CA ALA A 296 -0.49 -21.02 33.14
C ALA A 296 1.05 -21.06 33.16
N PHE A 297 1.70 -19.91 32.99
CA PHE A 297 3.17 -19.77 33.02
C PHE A 297 3.71 -19.24 34.36
N GLY A 298 2.86 -19.03 35.37
CA GLY A 298 3.28 -18.49 36.67
C GLY A 298 3.75 -17.03 36.61
N ILE A 299 3.33 -16.26 35.61
CA ILE A 299 3.67 -14.85 35.44
C ILE A 299 2.57 -13.98 36.06
N SER A 300 2.94 -13.09 36.99
CA SER A 300 1.96 -12.17 37.59
C SER A 300 1.42 -11.18 36.55
N ALA A 301 0.16 -10.78 36.70
CA ALA A 301 -0.49 -9.86 35.76
C ALA A 301 0.28 -8.52 35.57
N PRO A 302 0.84 -7.88 36.61
CA PRO A 302 1.66 -6.67 36.44
C PRO A 302 2.92 -6.92 35.60
N VAL A 303 3.60 -8.06 35.82
CA VAL A 303 4.79 -8.43 35.04
C VAL A 303 4.41 -8.68 33.58
N ALA A 304 3.32 -9.40 33.33
CA ALA A 304 2.80 -9.61 31.98
C ALA A 304 2.52 -8.28 31.26
N GLY A 305 1.92 -7.30 31.96
CA GLY A 305 1.74 -5.94 31.45
C GLY A 305 3.05 -5.26 31.05
N TRP A 306 4.07 -5.31 31.91
CA TRP A 306 5.38 -4.71 31.62
C TRP A 306 6.12 -5.41 30.48
N VAL A 307 5.96 -6.74 30.33
CA VAL A 307 6.47 -7.47 29.18
C VAL A 307 5.81 -6.96 27.90
N VAL A 308 4.47 -6.83 27.88
CA VAL A 308 3.76 -6.27 26.72
C VAL A 308 4.26 -4.86 26.39
N ALA A 309 4.39 -3.98 27.41
CA ALA A 309 4.89 -2.62 27.22
C ALA A 309 6.31 -2.60 26.60
N GLY A 310 7.22 -3.45 27.10
CA GLY A 310 8.57 -3.59 26.55
C GLY A 310 8.58 -4.05 25.09
N PHE A 311 7.70 -4.99 24.72
CA PHE A 311 7.58 -5.46 23.34
C PHE A 311 6.81 -4.52 22.40
N MET A 312 6.02 -3.57 22.92
CA MET A 312 5.51 -2.47 22.09
C MET A 312 6.64 -1.55 21.59
N PHE A 313 7.74 -1.41 22.33
CA PHE A 313 8.93 -0.71 21.83
C PHE A 313 9.55 -1.43 20.64
N PHE A 314 9.52 -2.77 20.64
CA PHE A 314 9.97 -3.57 19.50
C PHE A 314 9.21 -3.23 18.22
N ASP A 315 7.91 -2.88 18.28
CA ASP A 315 7.16 -2.46 17.09
C ASP A 315 7.68 -1.14 16.51
N VAL A 316 8.04 -0.17 17.36
CA VAL A 316 8.69 1.08 16.93
C VAL A 316 9.99 0.75 16.19
N CYS A 317 10.85 -0.07 16.80
CA CYS A 317 12.12 -0.49 16.21
C CYS A 317 11.92 -1.23 14.89
N LEU A 318 10.93 -2.13 14.82
CA LEU A 318 10.65 -2.91 13.62
C LEU A 318 10.17 -2.03 12.46
N ILE A 319 9.34 -1.01 12.73
CA ILE A 319 8.90 -0.05 11.71
C ILE A 319 10.08 0.79 11.21
N LEU A 320 10.93 1.27 12.13
CA LEU A 320 12.13 2.02 11.75
C LEU A 320 13.15 1.17 10.98
N TRP A 321 13.29 -0.11 11.34
CA TRP A 321 14.08 -1.06 10.56
C TRP A 321 13.51 -1.19 9.15
N ARG A 322 12.20 -1.43 9.00
CA ARG A 322 11.56 -1.55 7.67
C ARG A 322 11.80 -0.29 6.83
N ARG A 323 11.67 0.90 7.43
CA ARG A 323 12.02 2.16 6.78
C ARG A 323 13.47 2.17 6.29
N HIS A 324 14.41 1.70 7.11
CA HIS A 324 15.84 1.62 6.72
C HIS A 324 16.09 0.64 5.56
N LEU A 325 15.36 -0.47 5.48
CA LEU A 325 15.46 -1.39 4.34
C LEU A 325 14.97 -0.73 3.05
N GLU A 326 13.83 -0.06 3.11
CA GLU A 326 13.26 0.67 1.98
C GLU A 326 14.14 1.87 1.58
N GLU A 327 14.78 2.53 2.55
CA GLU A 327 15.77 3.58 2.31
C GLU A 327 16.95 3.06 1.49
N LYS A 328 17.45 1.87 1.82
CA LYS A 328 18.51 1.24 1.04
C LYS A 328 18.05 0.99 -0.39
N GLU A 329 16.87 0.41 -0.59
CA GLU A 329 16.32 0.17 -1.93
C GLU A 329 16.17 1.48 -2.73
N TYR A 330 15.66 2.53 -2.10
CA TYR A 330 15.58 3.87 -2.66
C TYR A 330 16.96 4.41 -3.05
N LEU A 331 17.92 4.43 -2.12
CA LEU A 331 19.26 4.98 -2.35
C LEU A 331 19.96 4.26 -3.50
N THR A 332 19.74 2.95 -3.59
CA THR A 332 20.29 2.16 -4.66
C THR A 332 19.67 2.51 -6.01
N LYS A 333 18.34 2.61 -6.10
CA LYS A 333 17.67 3.06 -7.33
C LYS A 333 18.00 4.51 -7.70
N ARG A 334 18.21 5.37 -6.71
CA ARG A 334 18.65 6.76 -6.90
C ARG A 334 20.05 6.81 -7.47
N SER A 335 20.99 6.03 -6.91
CA SER A 335 22.34 5.92 -7.46
C SER A 335 22.32 5.42 -8.90
N GLN A 336 21.39 4.52 -9.24
CA GLN A 336 21.20 4.10 -10.62
C GLN A 336 20.90 5.27 -11.56
N TYR A 337 19.86 6.05 -11.25
CA TYR A 337 19.46 7.15 -12.12
C TYR A 337 20.50 8.27 -12.18
N VAL A 338 21.20 8.55 -11.07
CA VAL A 338 22.29 9.53 -11.08
C VAL A 338 23.42 9.09 -12.00
N ASN A 339 23.87 7.83 -11.90
CA ASN A 339 24.92 7.31 -12.78
C ASN A 339 24.48 7.30 -14.26
N GLU A 340 23.22 6.96 -14.54
CA GLU A 340 22.65 7.01 -15.90
C GLU A 340 22.61 8.45 -16.45
N LEU A 341 22.23 9.43 -15.62
CA LEU A 341 22.26 10.84 -16.02
C LEU A 341 23.68 11.36 -16.26
N GLU A 342 24.66 10.92 -15.48
CA GLU A 342 26.08 11.27 -15.67
C GLU A 342 26.64 10.70 -16.98
N ASP A 343 26.34 9.44 -17.31
CA ASP A 343 26.70 8.82 -18.58
C ASP A 343 26.03 9.53 -19.77
N LEU A 344 24.72 9.80 -19.66
CA LEU A 344 23.99 10.54 -20.70
C LEU A 344 24.55 11.95 -20.89
N THR A 345 24.91 12.65 -19.82
CA THR A 345 25.53 13.98 -19.87
C THR A 345 26.90 13.92 -20.56
N SER A 346 27.72 12.92 -20.21
CA SER A 346 29.04 12.70 -20.81
C SER A 346 28.95 12.44 -22.31
N ARG A 347 27.98 11.62 -22.74
CA ARG A 347 27.72 11.36 -24.16
C ARG A 347 27.21 12.60 -24.89
N LEU A 348 26.32 13.38 -24.27
CA LEU A 348 25.79 14.63 -24.84
C LEU A 348 26.87 15.69 -25.09
N LEU A 349 27.97 15.69 -24.32
CA LEU A 349 29.12 16.57 -24.53
C LEU A 349 30.02 16.16 -25.71
N GLY A 350 29.90 14.93 -26.20
CA GLY A 350 30.66 14.44 -27.35
C GLY A 350 30.16 14.96 -28.69
N GLU A 351 30.92 14.67 -29.76
CA GLU A 351 30.48 14.90 -31.13
C GLU A 351 29.39 13.88 -31.49
N LEU A 352 28.17 14.38 -31.69
CA LEU A 352 26.99 13.58 -32.00
C LEU A 352 26.30 14.15 -33.23
N SER A 353 25.69 13.27 -34.04
CA SER A 353 24.74 13.73 -35.04
C SER A 353 23.51 14.40 -34.39
N LEU A 354 22.80 15.23 -35.15
CA LEU A 354 21.59 15.91 -34.65
C LEU A 354 20.52 14.93 -34.15
N ASP A 355 20.37 13.79 -34.81
CA ASP A 355 19.38 12.78 -34.45
C ASP A 355 19.78 12.00 -33.20
N GLU A 356 21.06 11.67 -33.04
CA GLU A 356 21.57 11.05 -31.81
C GLU A 356 21.44 11.99 -30.62
N ARG A 357 21.80 13.27 -30.80
CA ARG A 357 21.67 14.28 -29.76
C ARG A 357 20.21 14.44 -29.29
N LYS A 358 19.24 14.46 -30.21
CA LYS A 358 17.80 14.52 -29.85
C LYS A 358 17.34 13.29 -29.05
N LYS A 359 17.77 12.09 -29.45
CA LYS A 359 17.44 10.84 -28.73
C LYS A 359 18.02 10.82 -27.33
N LEU A 360 19.29 11.22 -27.20
CA LEU A 360 19.96 11.28 -25.89
C LEU A 360 19.35 12.35 -24.99
N ASP A 361 19.00 13.51 -25.53
CA ASP A 361 18.34 14.59 -24.77
C ASP A 361 16.97 14.14 -24.25
N LEU A 362 16.18 13.45 -25.08
CA LEU A 362 14.92 12.85 -24.64
C LEU A 362 15.13 11.82 -23.52
N HIS A 363 16.12 10.94 -23.66
CA HIS A 363 16.43 9.94 -22.64
C HIS A 363 16.87 10.59 -21.32
N TYR A 364 17.71 11.62 -21.40
CA TYR A 364 18.12 12.40 -20.23
C TYR A 364 16.91 12.98 -19.50
N ILE A 365 15.99 13.59 -20.25
CA ILE A 365 14.78 14.20 -19.70
C ILE A 365 13.87 13.15 -19.04
N VAL A 366 13.63 12.01 -19.68
CA VAL A 366 12.81 10.92 -19.13
C VAL A 366 13.43 10.39 -17.84
N THR A 367 14.73 10.11 -17.85
CA THR A 367 15.47 9.59 -16.69
C THR A 367 15.43 10.58 -15.52
N LYS A 368 15.58 11.87 -15.80
CA LYS A 368 15.49 12.93 -14.78
C LYS A 368 14.12 12.97 -14.13
N GLU A 369 13.05 12.84 -14.92
CA GLU A 369 11.69 12.80 -14.37
C GLU A 369 11.41 11.50 -13.57
N GLN A 370 11.97 10.36 -13.99
CA GLN A 370 11.91 9.13 -13.19
C GLN A 370 12.61 9.32 -11.84
N LEU A 371 13.76 9.99 -11.81
CA LEU A 371 14.48 10.34 -10.57
C LEU A 371 13.65 11.26 -9.68
N ASP A 372 13.09 12.34 -10.22
CA ASP A 372 12.24 13.27 -9.45
C ASP A 372 11.03 12.53 -8.84
N ARG A 373 10.40 11.62 -9.61
CA ARG A 373 9.31 10.77 -9.11
C ARG A 373 9.76 9.80 -8.02
N LEU A 374 10.94 9.19 -8.17
CA LEU A 374 11.52 8.32 -7.15
C LEU A 374 11.72 9.10 -5.84
N GLU A 375 12.26 10.32 -5.90
CA GLU A 375 12.47 11.16 -4.72
C GLU A 375 11.15 11.56 -4.04
N LEU A 376 10.13 11.95 -4.82
CA LEU A 376 8.80 12.27 -4.28
C LEU A 376 8.15 11.05 -3.63
N SER A 377 8.19 9.90 -4.29
CA SER A 377 7.64 8.64 -3.78
C SER A 377 8.34 8.18 -2.49
N TRP A 378 9.67 8.33 -2.44
CA TRP A 378 10.44 8.03 -1.24
C TRP A 378 10.08 8.97 -0.10
N LYS A 379 10.00 10.28 -0.32
CA LYS A 379 9.59 11.26 0.70
C LYS A 379 8.22 10.92 1.30
N ALA A 380 7.25 10.54 0.47
CA ALA A 380 5.93 10.11 0.93
C ALA A 380 5.98 8.79 1.71
N THR A 381 6.72 7.81 1.22
CA THR A 381 6.87 6.49 1.86
C THR A 381 7.58 6.59 3.21
N SER A 382 8.70 7.33 3.27
CA SER A 382 9.43 7.62 4.50
C SER A 382 8.56 8.36 5.52
N ALA A 383 7.79 9.36 5.10
CA ALA A 383 6.86 10.05 6.00
C ALA A 383 5.76 9.12 6.53
N THR A 384 5.26 8.20 5.70
CA THR A 384 4.27 7.19 6.12
C THR A 384 4.85 6.21 7.14
N TYR A 385 6.11 5.78 6.96
CA TYR A 385 6.80 4.99 7.97
C TYR A 385 6.97 5.74 9.29
N LEU A 386 7.31 7.03 9.25
CA LEU A 386 7.43 7.86 10.45
C LEU A 386 6.08 8.09 11.14
N PHE A 387 5.01 8.26 10.37
CA PHE A 387 3.64 8.31 10.88
C PHE A 387 3.25 7.01 11.59
N ASN A 388 3.54 5.85 11.00
CA ASN A 388 3.31 4.54 11.61
C ASN A 388 4.21 4.28 12.82
N ALA A 389 5.46 4.76 12.82
CA ALA A 389 6.35 4.68 13.98
C ALA A 389 5.85 5.56 15.14
N THR A 390 5.30 6.73 14.81
CA THR A 390 4.66 7.63 15.78
C THR A 390 3.42 6.98 16.38
N ALA A 391 2.60 6.31 15.55
CA ALA A 391 1.47 5.52 16.03
C ALA A 391 1.93 4.41 17.00
N ALA A 392 2.94 3.59 16.65
CA ALA A 392 3.52 2.60 17.58
C ALA A 392 3.96 3.24 18.90
N PHE A 393 4.66 4.37 18.81
CA PHE A 393 5.19 5.04 19.98
C PHE A 393 4.08 5.57 20.89
N LEU A 394 3.04 6.20 20.32
CA LEU A 394 1.88 6.67 21.09
C LEU A 394 1.13 5.51 21.73
N LEU A 395 1.00 4.37 21.04
CA LEU A 395 0.41 3.15 21.58
C LEU A 395 1.20 2.63 22.78
N MET A 396 2.53 2.50 22.62
CA MET A 396 3.45 2.08 23.67
C MET A 396 3.41 3.03 24.87
N ALA A 397 3.53 4.33 24.63
CA ALA A 397 3.56 5.36 25.67
C ALA A 397 2.23 5.42 26.42
N GLY A 398 1.10 5.40 25.71
CA GLY A 398 -0.22 5.35 26.30
C GLY A 398 -0.41 4.10 27.16
N PHE A 399 -0.09 2.92 26.64
CA PHE A 399 -0.23 1.67 27.39
C PHE A 399 0.67 1.65 28.64
N SER A 400 1.94 2.03 28.51
CA SER A 400 2.89 2.07 29.63
C SER A 400 2.48 3.08 30.69
N ALA A 401 2.05 4.28 30.28
CA ALA A 401 1.59 5.31 31.20
C ALA A 401 0.30 4.89 31.94
N SER A 402 -0.59 4.13 31.30
CA SER A 402 -1.80 3.60 31.95
C SER A 402 -1.49 2.66 33.13
N MET A 403 -0.31 2.04 33.13
CA MET A 403 0.16 1.19 34.22
C MET A 403 0.85 1.96 35.35
N LEU A 404 1.33 3.18 35.07
CA LEU A 404 2.02 4.04 36.04
C LEU A 404 1.07 5.00 36.75
N PHE A 405 0.03 5.46 36.06
CA PHE A 405 -0.93 6.39 36.62
C PHE A 405 -1.98 5.68 37.45
N THR A 406 -2.27 6.25 38.63
CA THR A 406 -3.36 5.83 39.51
C THR A 406 -4.64 6.66 39.35
N PRO A 407 -4.62 7.97 39.01
CA PRO A 407 -5.86 8.72 38.84
C PRO A 407 -6.66 8.22 37.64
N ALA A 408 -7.94 7.90 37.84
CA ALA A 408 -8.82 7.34 36.81
C ALA A 408 -8.90 8.20 35.53
N VAL A 409 -8.88 9.52 35.67
CA VAL A 409 -8.86 10.47 34.53
C VAL A 409 -7.57 10.32 33.71
N ALA A 410 -6.42 10.14 34.36
CA ALA A 410 -5.14 9.97 33.68
C ALA A 410 -5.08 8.62 32.94
N VAL A 411 -5.55 7.55 33.59
CA VAL A 411 -5.66 6.21 32.98
C VAL A 411 -6.58 6.23 31.75
N LEU A 412 -7.72 6.93 31.83
CA LEU A 412 -8.61 7.12 30.69
C LEU A 412 -7.91 7.86 29.54
N GLY A 413 -7.20 8.96 29.85
CA GLY A 413 -6.38 9.69 28.89
C GLY A 413 -5.39 8.79 28.13
N CYS A 414 -4.73 7.88 28.84
CA CYS A 414 -3.81 6.91 28.27
C CYS A 414 -4.48 5.94 27.28
N TYR A 415 -5.65 5.40 27.61
CA TYR A 415 -6.37 4.49 26.71
C TYR A 415 -7.00 5.21 25.51
N MET A 416 -7.42 6.47 25.66
CA MET A 416 -7.81 7.31 24.53
C MET A 416 -6.63 7.55 23.57
N LEU A 417 -5.43 7.79 24.10
CA LEU A 417 -4.22 7.91 23.29
C LEU A 417 -3.91 6.61 22.52
N CYS A 418 -4.06 5.45 23.17
CA CYS A 418 -3.91 4.15 22.52
C CYS A 418 -4.93 3.95 21.39
N THR A 419 -6.19 4.34 21.63
CA THR A 419 -7.27 4.27 20.64
C THR A 419 -6.94 5.16 19.43
N PHE A 420 -6.46 6.38 19.68
CA PHE A 420 -6.01 7.28 18.62
C PHE A 420 -4.80 6.74 17.84
N ALA A 421 -3.84 6.12 18.53
CA ALA A 421 -2.70 5.48 17.88
C ALA A 421 -3.11 4.35 16.93
N VAL A 422 -4.08 3.50 17.30
CA VAL A 422 -4.61 2.49 16.39
C VAL A 422 -5.39 3.11 15.23
N ALA A 423 -6.13 4.20 15.47
CA ALA A 423 -6.78 4.97 14.42
C ALA A 423 -5.79 5.52 13.38
N MET A 424 -4.60 5.95 13.83
CA MET A 424 -3.51 6.35 12.94
C MET A 424 -3.09 5.19 12.04
N TYR A 425 -2.85 3.98 12.58
CA TYR A 425 -2.51 2.82 11.75
C TYR A 425 -3.55 2.51 10.68
N LEU A 426 -4.84 2.58 11.03
CA LEU A 426 -5.93 2.35 10.09
C LEU A 426 -6.07 3.45 9.03
N SER A 427 -5.36 4.56 9.20
CA SER A 427 -5.40 5.74 8.32
C SER A 427 -4.10 5.92 7.52
N ASP A 428 -3.21 4.93 7.51
CA ASP A 428 -1.89 5.01 6.88
C ASP A 428 -1.97 5.26 5.36
N GLY A 429 -2.90 4.61 4.66
CA GLY A 429 -3.11 4.79 3.22
C GLY A 429 -3.59 6.20 2.89
N ALA A 430 -4.57 6.72 3.63
CA ALA A 430 -5.07 8.08 3.44
C ALA A 430 -4.00 9.14 3.78
N TYR A 431 -3.16 8.87 4.80
CA TYR A 431 -2.02 9.72 5.11
C TYR A 431 -0.98 9.72 3.99
N LYS A 432 -0.66 8.54 3.43
CA LYS A 432 0.28 8.41 2.31
C LYS A 432 -0.19 9.21 1.11
N GLU A 433 -1.46 9.07 0.72
CA GLU A 433 -2.05 9.83 -0.39
C GLU A 433 -2.02 11.34 -0.14
N TYR A 434 -2.41 11.78 1.06
CA TYR A 434 -2.29 13.18 1.48
C TYR A 434 -0.85 13.69 1.32
N LYS A 435 0.14 12.92 1.76
CA LYS A 435 1.54 13.33 1.71
C LYS A 435 2.08 13.34 0.29
N GLU A 436 1.71 12.38 -0.55
CA GLU A 436 2.04 12.37 -1.99
C GLU A 436 1.50 13.62 -2.67
N LYS A 437 0.21 13.94 -2.49
CA LYS A 437 -0.41 15.13 -3.11
C LYS A 437 0.16 16.43 -2.58
N SER A 438 0.54 16.49 -1.30
CA SER A 438 1.25 17.64 -0.72
C SER A 438 2.61 17.87 -1.37
N LEU A 439 3.37 16.81 -1.63
CA LEU A 439 4.68 16.89 -2.28
C LEU A 439 4.55 17.24 -3.76
N TRP A 440 3.53 16.73 -4.44
CA TRP A 440 3.21 17.11 -5.81
C TRP A 440 2.85 18.59 -5.95
N LEU A 441 2.11 19.15 -4.99
CA LEU A 441 1.82 20.58 -4.97
C LEU A 441 3.11 21.41 -4.82
N GLU A 442 3.99 21.05 -3.89
CA GLU A 442 5.29 21.71 -3.71
C GLU A 442 6.12 21.67 -5.01
N HIS A 443 6.15 20.52 -5.68
CA HIS A 443 6.84 20.37 -6.96
C HIS A 443 6.20 21.22 -8.08
N ALA A 444 4.87 21.26 -8.16
CA ALA A 444 4.13 22.06 -9.15
C ALA A 444 4.37 23.57 -8.95
N GLN A 445 4.47 24.02 -7.69
CA GLN A 445 4.80 25.41 -7.33
C GLN A 445 6.22 25.78 -7.73
N LEU A 446 7.19 24.89 -7.48
CA LEU A 446 8.58 25.11 -7.90
C LEU A 446 8.72 25.20 -9.43
N LEU A 447 7.93 24.42 -10.18
CA LEU A 447 7.94 24.42 -11.64
C LEU A 447 7.01 25.47 -12.28
N ASN A 448 6.22 26.21 -11.49
CA ASN A 448 5.17 27.12 -11.97
C ASN A 448 4.23 26.47 -13.02
N LYS A 449 3.91 25.18 -12.86
CA LYS A 449 3.09 24.40 -13.80
C LYS A 449 2.07 23.55 -13.07
N GLY A 450 0.79 23.68 -13.44
CA GLY A 450 -0.28 22.82 -12.93
C GLY A 450 -0.68 23.05 -11.47
N GLU A 451 -0.29 24.17 -10.86
CA GLU A 451 -0.50 24.45 -9.43
C GLU A 451 -1.97 24.34 -9.00
N MET A 452 -2.91 24.91 -9.77
CA MET A 452 -4.33 24.90 -9.41
C MET A 452 -4.91 23.47 -9.36
N ALA A 453 -4.50 22.59 -10.27
CA ALA A 453 -4.91 21.19 -10.28
C ALA A 453 -4.31 20.45 -9.08
N ALA A 454 -3.01 20.61 -8.84
CA ALA A 454 -2.30 20.01 -7.71
C ALA A 454 -2.87 20.48 -6.35
N TYR A 455 -3.23 21.76 -6.24
CA TYR A 455 -3.83 22.33 -5.03
C TYR A 455 -5.21 21.74 -4.73
N LYS A 456 -6.04 21.54 -5.76
CA LYS A 456 -7.35 20.89 -5.62
C LYS A 456 -7.19 19.45 -5.14
N GLU A 457 -6.29 18.67 -5.76
CA GLU A 457 -6.02 17.29 -5.36
C GLU A 457 -5.48 17.20 -3.93
N TYR A 458 -4.55 18.08 -3.55
CA TYR A 458 -4.05 18.19 -2.18
C TYR A 458 -5.17 18.47 -1.17
N LYS A 459 -6.05 19.44 -1.46
CA LYS A 459 -7.17 19.79 -0.56
C LYS A 459 -8.13 18.62 -0.39
N THR A 460 -8.45 17.90 -1.47
CA THR A 460 -9.28 16.68 -1.42
C THR A 460 -8.62 15.60 -0.58
N ALA A 461 -7.34 15.28 -0.83
CA ALA A 461 -6.62 14.25 -0.08
C ALA A 461 -6.46 14.60 1.40
N ARG A 462 -6.22 15.88 1.74
CA ARG A 462 -6.18 16.36 3.13
C ARG A 462 -7.50 16.15 3.85
N VAL A 463 -8.62 16.52 3.23
CA VAL A 463 -9.96 16.33 3.81
C VAL A 463 -10.26 14.84 3.97
N ASP A 464 -9.91 14.02 2.97
CA ASP A 464 -10.12 12.58 3.04
C ASP A 464 -9.30 11.93 4.16
N PHE A 465 -8.04 12.34 4.35
CA PHE A 465 -7.22 11.93 5.48
C PHE A 465 -7.83 12.31 6.83
N ILE A 466 -8.19 13.59 7.02
CA ILE A 466 -8.78 14.06 8.29
C ILE A 466 -10.07 13.30 8.61
N LEU A 467 -10.95 13.12 7.61
CA LEU A 467 -12.20 12.39 7.80
C LEU A 467 -11.95 10.91 8.08
N THR A 468 -10.99 10.28 7.40
CA THR A 468 -10.62 8.88 7.64
C THR A 468 -10.07 8.70 9.05
N LEU A 469 -9.17 9.58 9.50
CA LEU A 469 -8.61 9.54 10.85
C LEU A 469 -9.69 9.77 11.91
N ALA A 470 -10.54 10.77 11.74
CA ALA A 470 -11.64 11.06 12.67
C ALA A 470 -12.62 9.89 12.75
N LYS A 471 -13.00 9.32 11.60
CA LYS A 471 -13.84 8.12 11.50
C LYS A 471 -13.21 6.94 12.21
N ASN A 472 -11.94 6.65 11.92
CA ASN A 472 -11.17 5.58 12.53
C ASN A 472 -10.85 5.82 14.01
N ALA A 473 -11.06 7.02 14.56
CA ALA A 473 -10.88 7.29 15.99
C ALA A 473 -12.21 7.23 16.77
N ILE A 474 -13.29 7.72 16.17
CA ILE A 474 -14.57 7.96 16.84
C ILE A 474 -15.58 6.85 16.59
N MET A 475 -15.79 6.45 15.33
CA MET A 475 -16.92 5.59 14.95
C MET A 475 -16.92 4.24 15.67
N PRO A 476 -15.77 3.54 15.83
CA PRO A 476 -15.76 2.25 16.50
C PRO A 476 -16.07 2.37 17.99
N THR A 477 -15.56 3.40 18.67
CA THR A 477 -15.94 3.70 20.05
C THR A 477 -17.44 3.97 20.16
N LEU A 478 -18.02 4.73 19.22
CA LEU A 478 -19.46 4.99 19.15
C LEU A 478 -20.25 3.68 18.93
N PHE A 479 -19.84 2.84 17.98
CA PHE A 479 -20.49 1.55 17.70
C PHE A 479 -20.43 0.60 18.88
N ILE A 480 -19.25 0.44 19.51
CA ILE A 480 -19.08 -0.44 20.67
C ILE A 480 -19.91 0.04 21.85
N THR A 481 -19.90 1.35 22.12
CA THR A 481 -20.71 1.95 23.19
C THR A 481 -22.19 1.75 22.92
N THR A 482 -22.65 2.05 21.70
CA THR A 482 -24.05 1.90 21.33
C THR A 482 -24.48 0.44 21.39
N LEU A 483 -23.65 -0.50 20.91
CA LEU A 483 -23.91 -1.94 20.96
C LEU A 483 -24.04 -2.45 22.39
N ALA A 484 -23.17 -1.97 23.28
CA ALA A 484 -23.19 -2.36 24.69
C ALA A 484 -24.39 -1.79 25.47
N ILE A 485 -24.91 -0.62 25.06
CA ILE A 485 -26.12 -0.02 25.65
C ILE A 485 -27.40 -0.63 25.05
N CYS A 486 -27.47 -0.73 23.72
CA CYS A 486 -28.64 -1.14 22.96
C CYS A 486 -28.26 -1.64 21.56
N TRP A 487 -28.30 -2.95 21.36
CA TRP A 487 -27.92 -3.56 20.08
C TRP A 487 -28.82 -3.12 18.91
N GLN A 488 -30.10 -2.82 19.16
CA GLN A 488 -31.02 -2.31 18.14
C GLN A 488 -30.61 -0.91 17.67
N ALA A 489 -30.22 -0.02 18.60
CA ALA A 489 -29.72 1.30 18.26
C ALA A 489 -28.40 1.20 17.48
N ALA A 490 -27.54 0.25 17.83
CA ALA A 490 -26.30 0.01 17.10
C ALA A 490 -26.56 -0.48 15.68
N LEU A 491 -27.59 -1.31 15.47
CA LEU A 491 -28.00 -1.75 14.14
C LEU A 491 -28.50 -0.57 13.30
N VAL A 492 -29.34 0.30 13.87
CA VAL A 492 -29.82 1.52 13.17
C VAL A 492 -28.65 2.43 12.82
N LEU A 493 -27.72 2.66 13.75
CA LEU A 493 -26.51 3.44 13.51
C LEU A 493 -25.66 2.81 12.40
N ALA A 494 -25.55 1.49 12.35
CA ALA A 494 -24.78 0.78 11.33
C ALA A 494 -25.42 0.94 9.95
N ILE A 495 -26.75 0.81 9.86
CA ILE A 495 -27.51 1.04 8.62
C ILE A 495 -27.34 2.49 8.16
N ALA A 496 -27.50 3.46 9.06
CA ALA A 496 -27.34 4.88 8.75
C ALA A 496 -25.92 5.16 8.23
N TYR A 497 -24.91 4.64 8.92
CA TYR A 497 -23.52 4.79 8.53
C TYR A 497 -23.22 4.16 7.16
N VAL A 498 -23.67 2.92 6.92
CA VAL A 498 -23.54 2.28 5.60
C VAL A 498 -24.24 3.11 4.52
N GLY A 499 -25.43 3.63 4.80
CA GLY A 499 -26.14 4.54 3.91
C GLY A 499 -25.34 5.80 3.57
N THR A 500 -24.71 6.43 4.57
CA THR A 500 -23.85 7.61 4.34
C THR A 500 -22.60 7.29 3.52
N GLU A 501 -21.98 6.13 3.73
CA GLU A 501 -20.81 5.71 2.96
C GLU A 501 -21.17 5.37 1.51
N ILE A 502 -22.33 4.74 1.29
CA ILE A 502 -22.87 4.50 -0.05
C ILE A 502 -23.16 5.84 -0.75
N TYR A 503 -23.80 6.78 -0.07
CA TYR A 503 -24.07 8.11 -0.62
C TYR A 503 -22.78 8.87 -0.95
N ARG A 504 -21.78 8.82 -0.07
CA ARG A 504 -20.48 9.47 -0.31
C ARG A 504 -19.74 8.83 -1.49
N SER A 505 -19.77 7.50 -1.59
CA SER A 505 -19.21 6.77 -2.73
C SER A 505 -19.93 7.13 -4.03
N TYR A 506 -21.27 7.26 -4.00
CA TYR A 506 -22.08 7.71 -5.13
C TYR A 506 -21.70 9.11 -5.59
N SER A 507 -21.58 10.05 -4.63
CA SER A 507 -21.19 11.43 -4.93
C SER A 507 -19.79 11.48 -5.56
N LYS A 508 -18.80 10.78 -4.98
CA LYS A 508 -17.44 10.67 -5.55
C LYS A 508 -17.47 10.11 -6.96
N HIS A 509 -18.20 9.03 -7.20
CA HIS A 509 -18.35 8.43 -8.52
C HIS A 509 -18.94 9.40 -9.54
N THR A 510 -19.96 10.16 -9.13
CA THR A 510 -20.62 11.16 -9.98
C THR A 510 -19.68 12.32 -10.30
N GLU A 511 -18.89 12.79 -9.32
CA GLU A 511 -17.86 13.81 -9.54
C GLU A 511 -16.73 13.33 -10.46
N GLU A 512 -16.29 12.08 -10.32
CA GLU A 512 -15.29 11.47 -11.20
C GLU A 512 -15.81 11.38 -12.63
N GLN A 513 -17.06 10.93 -12.83
CA GLN A 513 -17.67 10.91 -14.16
C GLN A 513 -17.80 12.31 -14.76
N LYS A 514 -18.16 13.33 -13.97
CA LYS A 514 -18.18 14.73 -14.43
C LYS A 514 -16.80 15.22 -14.85
N LYS A 515 -15.74 14.94 -14.06
CA LYS A 515 -14.36 15.32 -14.41
C LYS A 515 -13.90 14.68 -15.72
N VAL A 516 -14.25 13.42 -15.95
CA VAL A 516 -13.93 12.71 -17.20
C VAL A 516 -14.68 13.34 -18.38
N ALA A 517 -15.96 13.69 -18.21
CA ALA A 517 -16.77 14.35 -19.25
C ALA A 517 -16.30 15.79 -19.57
N GLU A 518 -15.90 16.58 -18.56
CA GLU A 518 -15.36 17.93 -18.73
C GLU A 518 -13.99 17.93 -19.45
N GLN A 519 -13.21 16.86 -19.33
CA GLN A 519 -11.98 16.64 -20.08
C GLN A 519 -12.21 16.15 -21.53
N GLU A 520 -13.45 15.77 -21.87
CA GLU A 520 -13.84 15.30 -23.21
C GLU A 520 -14.39 16.43 -24.08
N TYR A 521 -14.98 17.46 -23.46
CA TYR A 521 -15.42 18.68 -24.11
C TYR A 521 -14.79 19.89 -23.39
N PRO A 522 -13.57 20.31 -23.75
CA PRO A 522 -13.09 21.61 -23.29
C PRO A 522 -14.11 22.62 -23.78
N ALA A 523 -14.79 23.30 -22.85
CA ALA A 523 -15.68 24.39 -23.20
C ALA A 523 -14.92 25.28 -24.18
N LEU A 524 -15.47 25.49 -25.37
CA LEU A 524 -15.03 26.51 -26.31
C LEU A 524 -15.12 27.84 -25.55
N THR A 525 -14.04 28.22 -24.86
CA THR A 525 -13.86 29.59 -24.40
C THR A 525 -13.78 30.43 -25.67
N PRO A 526 -14.72 31.36 -25.90
CA PRO A 526 -14.54 32.34 -26.95
C PRO A 526 -13.28 33.14 -26.61
N CYS A 527 -12.37 33.24 -27.57
CA CYS A 527 -11.23 34.15 -27.52
C CYS A 527 -11.67 35.60 -27.28
#